data_AF-B2GJS8-F1
#
_entry.id   AF-B2GJS8-F1
#
_cell.length_a   1.000
_cell.length_b   1.000
_cell.length_c   1.000
_cell.angle_alpha   90.00
_cell.angle_beta   90.00
_cell.angle_gamma   90.00
#
_symmetry.space_group_name_H-M   'P 1'
#
loop_
_entity.id
_entity.type
_entity.pdbx_description
1 polymer ?
#
loop_
_entity_poly.entity_id
_entity_poly.type
_entity_poly.pdbx_seq_one_letter_code
_entity_poly.pdbx_strand_id
1 'polypeptide(L)'
;MSNPEKNPQPTVCRPGAAPVRGGLRSGVVVVDGQDGPVEILEPRDVPLGGPRGMTVRRTLPQKGRSLIGAWCFLDSYGPDDVAATGGMKVARHPHTGLATVSWLFEGRIDHVDSAGNWATVRPGEVDLMNAGRGITHSEFSTADTSVLHGVQLWYAFPDADRFGEPSLDTHRPEPVSGEGFSARVFIGSLLGTTSPIATRLPLTGAELRIEPRTTVEIDVPPEHEHGALCVDGPLSLDGVEIPRHGIGFTGTGRFRLRLTTGEDAATVLLIGGAPLHEQILMWWNFVGRSHEEIETWRRAYMEEMGLVAPGPDSPLAPDRAGQPVGGAELDELLGTAYDDGRPFPQFGTFPPGQPDPLPAPELPNTVLRPRG
;
A
#
# COMPACT_ATOMS: atom_id res chain seq x y z
N MET A 1 10.94 3.45 -5.29
CA MET A 1 12.04 2.84 -4.54
C MET A 1 13.25 2.67 -5.44
N SER A 2 14.18 3.60 -5.36
CA SER A 2 15.59 3.37 -5.61
C SER A 2 16.30 4.23 -4.56
N ASN A 3 17.03 3.60 -3.63
CA ASN A 3 18.07 4.32 -2.90
C ASN A 3 19.37 4.01 -3.64
N PRO A 4 19.75 4.79 -4.68
CA PRO A 4 21.11 4.74 -5.18
C PRO A 4 22.01 5.43 -4.15
N GLU A 5 22.96 4.68 -3.62
CA GLU A 5 24.04 5.23 -2.81
C GLU A 5 24.88 6.15 -3.70
N LYS A 6 24.91 7.45 -3.38
CA LYS A 6 25.52 8.49 -4.25
C LYS A 6 27.04 8.38 -4.39
N ASN A 7 27.71 7.51 -3.63
CA ASN A 7 29.17 7.41 -3.66
C ASN A 7 29.69 6.03 -3.17
N PRO A 8 29.69 4.98 -4.00
CA PRO A 8 30.21 3.68 -3.60
C PRO A 8 31.74 3.76 -3.43
N GLN A 9 32.22 3.65 -2.20
CA GLN A 9 33.65 3.50 -1.91
C GLN A 9 34.07 2.05 -2.21
N PRO A 10 35.09 1.81 -3.07
CA PRO A 10 35.56 0.47 -3.34
C PRO A 10 36.32 -0.09 -2.13
N THR A 11 35.79 -1.15 -1.52
CA THR A 11 36.46 -1.87 -0.45
C THR A 11 37.49 -2.83 -1.05
N VAL A 12 38.78 -2.53 -0.89
CA VAL A 12 39.87 -3.43 -1.27
C VAL A 12 40.01 -4.52 -0.20
N CYS A 13 39.59 -5.75 -0.52
CA CYS A 13 39.79 -6.91 0.35
C CYS A 13 41.29 -7.20 0.53
N ARG A 14 41.80 -7.06 1.76
CA ARG A 14 43.11 -7.59 2.15
C ARG A 14 42.92 -8.97 2.80
N PRO A 15 43.73 -9.99 2.46
CA PRO A 15 43.64 -11.31 3.11
C PRO A 15 43.93 -11.18 4.61
N GLY A 16 43.00 -11.62 5.46
CA GLY A 16 43.17 -11.70 6.92
C GLY A 16 42.38 -10.69 7.77
N ALA A 17 41.56 -9.81 7.19
CA ALA A 17 40.64 -8.99 7.98
C ALA A 17 39.39 -9.78 8.39
N ALA A 18 38.98 -9.67 9.66
CA ALA A 18 37.72 -10.22 10.17
C ALA A 18 36.53 -9.72 9.32
N PRO A 19 35.49 -10.54 9.09
CA PRO A 19 34.38 -10.15 8.23
C PRO A 19 33.67 -8.93 8.83
N VAL A 20 33.69 -7.82 8.10
CA VAL A 20 32.89 -6.65 8.41
C VAL A 20 31.42 -7.06 8.33
N ARG A 21 30.72 -7.08 9.47
CA ARG A 21 29.25 -7.25 9.56
C ARG A 21 28.54 -5.98 9.06
N GLY A 22 28.74 -5.63 7.80
CA GLY A 22 28.26 -4.39 7.17
C GLY A 22 27.39 -4.64 5.94
N GLY A 23 26.56 -5.68 5.95
CA GLY A 23 25.51 -5.84 4.95
C GLY A 23 24.29 -4.98 5.31
N LEU A 24 23.61 -4.40 4.32
CA LEU A 24 22.28 -3.81 4.50
C LEU A 24 21.36 -4.85 5.18
N ARG A 25 20.83 -4.51 6.35
CA ARG A 25 19.91 -5.37 7.12
C ARG A 25 18.74 -5.80 6.21
N SER A 26 18.32 -7.06 6.32
CA SER A 26 17.13 -7.57 5.62
C SER A 26 15.85 -6.82 6.01
N GLY A 27 15.87 -6.20 7.19
CA GLY A 27 14.70 -5.61 7.84
C GLY A 27 13.78 -6.64 8.50
N VAL A 28 14.21 -7.91 8.49
CA VAL A 28 13.45 -9.05 9.00
C VAL A 28 14.27 -9.79 10.05
N VAL A 29 13.66 -10.05 11.21
CA VAL A 29 14.22 -10.89 12.27
C VAL A 29 13.34 -12.14 12.40
N VAL A 30 13.93 -13.33 12.37
CA VAL A 30 13.18 -14.59 12.53
C VAL A 30 13.32 -15.07 13.97
N VAL A 31 12.19 -15.39 14.62
CA VAL A 31 12.14 -15.92 15.99
C VAL A 31 11.29 -17.18 15.99
N ASP A 32 11.73 -18.22 16.70
CA ASP A 32 10.94 -19.43 16.87
C ASP A 32 9.76 -19.16 17.82
N GLY A 33 8.54 -19.19 17.28
CA GLY A 33 7.30 -19.10 18.04
C GLY A 33 6.78 -20.46 18.47
N GLN A 34 5.74 -20.46 19.29
CA GLN A 34 5.11 -21.67 19.85
C GLN A 34 4.56 -22.60 18.76
N ASP A 35 3.97 -22.03 17.72
CA ASP A 35 3.29 -22.77 16.65
C ASP A 35 4.10 -22.76 15.32
N GLY A 36 5.34 -22.29 15.36
CA GLY A 36 6.29 -22.22 14.25
C GLY A 36 7.03 -20.88 14.17
N PRO A 37 7.93 -20.68 13.18
CA PRO A 37 8.70 -19.45 13.07
C PRO A 37 7.81 -18.23 12.79
N VAL A 38 8.16 -17.11 13.40
CA VAL A 38 7.56 -15.78 13.18
C VAL A 38 8.65 -14.84 12.66
N GLU A 39 8.39 -14.17 11.55
CA GLU A 39 9.26 -13.12 11.02
C GLU A 39 8.77 -11.75 11.49
N ILE A 40 9.63 -10.97 12.11
CA ILE A 40 9.34 -9.62 12.57
C ILE A 40 9.83 -8.62 11.52
N LEU A 41 8.91 -7.85 10.96
CA LEU A 41 9.18 -6.74 10.06
C LEU A 41 9.09 -5.43 10.84
N GLU A 42 10.25 -4.85 11.18
CA GLU A 42 10.31 -3.56 11.85
C GLU A 42 9.99 -2.42 10.87
N PRO A 43 9.26 -1.38 11.29
CA PRO A 43 8.95 -0.25 10.43
C PRO A 43 10.18 0.62 10.19
N ARG A 44 10.11 1.43 9.12
CA ARG A 44 11.00 2.57 8.90
C ARG A 44 10.20 3.85 8.67
N ASP A 45 10.69 4.96 9.16
CA ASP A 45 10.06 6.26 8.92
C ASP A 45 10.31 6.73 7.49
N VAL A 46 9.24 7.17 6.83
CA VAL A 46 9.23 7.67 5.45
C VAL A 46 8.34 8.92 5.39
N PRO A 47 8.73 9.98 4.68
CA PRO A 47 7.84 11.13 4.49
C PRO A 47 6.85 10.88 3.33
N LEU A 48 5.55 11.04 3.60
CA LEU A 48 4.45 10.88 2.65
C LEU A 48 4.20 12.17 1.85
N GLY A 49 4.36 12.14 0.53
CA GLY A 49 4.20 13.34 -0.32
C GLY A 49 5.47 14.21 -0.41
N GLY A 50 6.65 13.64 -0.13
CA GLY A 50 7.94 14.33 -0.24
C GLY A 50 8.46 14.87 1.09
N PRO A 51 9.64 15.54 1.13
CA PRO A 51 10.40 15.79 2.37
C PRO A 51 9.70 16.62 3.46
N ARG A 52 8.62 17.34 3.13
CA ARG A 52 7.81 18.15 4.07
C ARG A 52 6.46 17.52 4.39
N GLY A 53 6.26 16.29 3.94
CA GLY A 53 5.04 15.54 4.15
C GLY A 53 4.92 14.95 5.54
N MET A 54 3.73 14.44 5.86
CA MET A 54 3.48 13.67 7.08
C MET A 54 4.43 12.47 7.15
N THR A 55 4.95 12.16 8.33
CA THR A 55 5.79 10.97 8.50
C THR A 55 4.90 9.73 8.65
N VAL A 56 5.23 8.68 7.92
CA VAL A 56 4.57 7.37 7.99
C VAL A 56 5.60 6.30 8.35
N ARG A 57 5.15 5.20 8.93
CA ARG A 57 5.96 4.04 9.30
C ARG A 57 5.70 2.91 8.31
N ARG A 58 6.66 2.67 7.43
CA ARG A 58 6.57 1.66 6.37
C ARG A 58 7.07 0.31 6.82
N THR A 59 6.22 -0.71 6.76
CA THR A 59 6.58 -2.10 7.07
C THR A 59 6.62 -2.98 5.83
N LEU A 60 5.89 -2.65 4.76
CA LEU A 60 6.00 -3.30 3.45
C LEU A 60 6.18 -2.25 2.34
N PRO A 61 7.01 -2.52 1.33
CA PRO A 61 7.88 -3.69 1.17
C PRO A 61 9.21 -3.54 1.91
N GLN A 62 9.85 -4.66 2.23
CA GLN A 62 11.23 -4.74 2.73
C GLN A 62 12.09 -5.67 1.88
N LYS A 63 13.41 -5.59 2.08
CA LYS A 63 14.36 -6.44 1.35
C LYS A 63 14.13 -7.93 1.66
N GLY A 64 13.85 -8.26 2.91
CA GLY A 64 13.58 -9.64 3.35
C GLY A 64 12.15 -10.12 3.07
N ARG A 65 11.19 -9.21 2.91
CA ARG A 65 9.77 -9.55 2.73
C ARG A 65 9.10 -8.48 1.88
N SER A 66 8.78 -8.81 0.63
CA SER A 66 8.12 -7.88 -0.30
C SER A 66 6.60 -8.01 -0.30
N LEU A 67 6.08 -9.18 0.07
CA LEU A 67 4.68 -9.54 0.00
C LEU A 67 4.24 -10.31 1.25
N ILE A 68 2.98 -10.16 1.64
CA ILE A 68 2.24 -11.09 2.50
C ILE A 68 0.96 -11.44 1.74
N GLY A 69 0.86 -12.65 1.21
CA GLY A 69 -0.14 -12.95 0.18
C GLY A 69 0.12 -12.08 -1.06
N ALA A 70 -0.84 -11.21 -1.42
CA ALA A 70 -0.64 -10.15 -2.42
C ALA A 70 -0.46 -8.74 -1.84
N TRP A 71 -0.52 -8.56 -0.51
CA TRP A 71 -0.25 -7.28 0.13
C TRP A 71 1.21 -6.87 -0.11
N CYS A 72 1.44 -5.82 -0.89
CA CYS A 72 2.77 -5.41 -1.36
C CYS A 72 3.26 -4.09 -0.76
N PHE A 73 2.39 -3.39 -0.03
CA PHE A 73 2.67 -2.11 0.60
C PHE A 73 1.87 -1.97 1.90
N LEU A 74 2.51 -1.44 2.94
CA LEU A 74 1.83 -1.10 4.19
C LEU A 74 2.58 0.06 4.86
N ASP A 75 1.87 1.17 4.99
CA ASP A 75 2.25 2.32 5.81
C ASP A 75 1.26 2.46 6.95
N SER A 76 1.76 2.64 8.17
CA SER A 76 0.96 3.07 9.33
C SER A 76 1.32 4.50 9.72
N TYR A 77 0.34 5.30 10.14
CA TYR A 77 0.54 6.69 10.52
C TYR A 77 -0.29 7.07 11.74
N GLY A 78 0.21 8.00 12.53
CA GLY A 78 -0.45 8.45 13.75
C GLY A 78 -0.40 7.51 14.95
N PRO A 79 -1.16 7.80 16.02
CA PRO A 79 -2.02 8.97 16.15
C PRO A 79 -1.19 10.25 16.19
N ASP A 80 -1.39 11.13 15.20
CA ASP A 80 -0.67 12.40 15.07
C ASP A 80 -1.65 13.56 15.26
N ASP A 81 -1.27 14.57 16.06
CA ASP A 81 -1.98 15.85 16.11
C ASP A 81 -1.71 16.61 14.80
N VAL A 82 -2.72 16.67 13.96
CA VAL A 82 -2.66 17.26 12.63
C VAL A 82 -3.32 18.63 12.55
N ALA A 83 -3.84 19.17 13.67
CA ALA A 83 -4.43 20.50 13.69
C ALA A 83 -3.40 21.59 13.33
N ALA A 84 -2.13 21.39 13.70
CA ALA A 84 -1.04 22.32 13.40
C ALA A 84 -0.29 22.03 12.09
N THR A 85 -0.28 20.77 11.64
CA THR A 85 0.48 20.34 10.44
C THR A 85 -0.37 20.38 9.17
N GLY A 86 -1.70 20.39 9.33
CA GLY A 86 -2.67 20.35 8.24
C GLY A 86 -2.93 18.94 7.68
N GLY A 87 -2.44 17.90 8.35
CA GLY A 87 -2.74 16.50 8.06
C GLY A 87 -2.20 15.98 6.73
N MET A 88 -2.87 14.95 6.23
CA MET A 88 -2.54 14.32 4.96
C MET A 88 -2.88 15.27 3.80
N LYS A 89 -1.93 15.45 2.88
CA LYS A 89 -2.06 16.28 1.67
C LYS A 89 -1.36 15.61 0.50
N VAL A 90 -1.96 14.55 -0.03
CA VAL A 90 -1.41 13.83 -1.18
C VAL A 90 -2.15 14.30 -2.42
N ALA A 91 -1.51 15.17 -3.19
CA ALA A 91 -2.06 15.68 -4.44
C ALA A 91 -2.20 14.58 -5.50
N ARG A 92 -2.81 14.94 -6.64
CA ARG A 92 -3.14 14.02 -7.73
C ARG A 92 -1.92 13.18 -8.15
N HIS A 93 -2.02 11.87 -7.99
CA HIS A 93 -0.96 10.92 -8.36
C HIS A 93 -1.56 9.62 -8.92
N PRO A 94 -0.81 8.85 -9.73
CA PRO A 94 -1.35 7.71 -10.44
C PRO A 94 -1.16 6.41 -9.68
N HIS A 95 -1.97 5.40 -10.00
CA HIS A 95 -1.74 3.98 -9.71
C HIS A 95 -2.14 3.11 -10.90
N THR A 96 -1.57 1.91 -11.01
CA THR A 96 -1.97 0.88 -12.00
C THR A 96 -1.52 -0.51 -11.55
N GLY A 97 -2.29 -1.55 -11.88
CA GLY A 97 -1.96 -2.96 -11.57
C GLY A 97 -2.09 -3.36 -10.08
N LEU A 98 -2.80 -2.56 -9.29
CA LEU A 98 -2.97 -2.73 -7.85
C LEU A 98 -4.34 -2.21 -7.39
N ALA A 99 -4.69 -2.49 -6.14
CA ALA A 99 -5.67 -1.70 -5.40
C ALA A 99 -5.02 -1.04 -4.18
N THR A 100 -5.50 0.15 -3.82
CA THR A 100 -5.18 0.78 -2.55
C THR A 100 -6.32 0.53 -1.56
N VAL A 101 -5.97 0.39 -0.29
CA VAL A 101 -6.89 0.14 0.81
C VAL A 101 -6.55 1.09 1.95
N SER A 102 -7.50 1.95 2.29
CA SER A 102 -7.39 2.91 3.40
C SER A 102 -8.26 2.45 4.56
N TRP A 103 -7.68 2.39 5.77
CA TRP A 103 -8.40 2.06 7.00
C TRP A 103 -7.98 3.00 8.13
N LEU A 104 -8.95 3.68 8.74
CA LEU A 104 -8.70 4.66 9.80
C LEU A 104 -9.13 4.12 11.17
N PHE A 105 -8.32 4.43 12.18
CA PHE A 105 -8.67 4.28 13.59
C PHE A 105 -9.22 5.59 14.16
N GLU A 106 -8.75 6.73 13.65
CA GLU A 106 -9.17 8.08 14.03
C GLU A 106 -8.95 9.08 12.88
N GLY A 107 -9.74 10.15 12.83
CA GLY A 107 -9.66 11.18 11.79
C GLY A 107 -10.45 10.85 10.53
N ARG A 108 -10.39 11.74 9.53
CA ARG A 108 -11.05 11.54 8.22
C ARG A 108 -10.21 12.04 7.07
N ILE A 109 -10.33 11.37 5.93
CA ILE A 109 -9.63 11.68 4.68
C ILE A 109 -10.67 11.74 3.55
N ASP A 110 -10.65 12.78 2.74
CA ASP A 110 -11.38 12.84 1.49
C ASP A 110 -10.52 12.27 0.36
N HIS A 111 -11.10 11.32 -0.37
CA HIS A 111 -10.59 10.70 -1.59
C HIS A 111 -11.35 11.25 -2.80
N VAL A 112 -10.62 11.62 -3.85
CA VAL A 112 -11.17 12.00 -5.16
C VAL A 112 -10.35 11.30 -6.23
N ASP A 113 -10.99 10.69 -7.21
CA ASP A 113 -10.29 10.02 -8.32
C ASP A 113 -10.75 10.40 -9.72
N SER A 114 -9.96 9.95 -10.70
CA SER A 114 -10.17 10.20 -12.12
C SER A 114 -11.24 9.33 -12.77
N ALA A 115 -11.78 8.35 -12.05
CA ALA A 115 -12.95 7.59 -12.49
C ALA A 115 -14.25 8.28 -12.06
N GLY A 116 -14.16 9.45 -11.40
CA GLY A 116 -15.29 10.25 -10.97
C GLY A 116 -15.84 9.85 -9.60
N ASN A 117 -15.13 9.01 -8.85
CA ASN A 117 -15.56 8.64 -7.50
C ASN A 117 -15.05 9.66 -6.48
N TRP A 118 -15.82 9.79 -5.41
CA TRP A 118 -15.47 10.55 -4.22
C TRP A 118 -15.95 9.82 -2.98
N ALA A 119 -15.13 9.79 -1.94
CA ALA A 119 -15.49 9.24 -0.65
C ALA A 119 -14.79 10.00 0.48
N THR A 120 -15.42 10.04 1.65
CA THR A 120 -14.74 10.39 2.90
C THR A 120 -14.47 9.10 3.66
N VAL A 121 -13.21 8.72 3.81
CA VAL A 121 -12.78 7.60 4.65
C VAL A 121 -12.98 7.97 6.11
N ARG A 122 -13.66 7.11 6.87
CA ARG A 122 -13.95 7.32 8.30
C ARG A 122 -13.40 6.17 9.14
N PRO A 123 -13.28 6.37 10.47
CA PRO A 123 -12.84 5.30 11.34
C PRO A 123 -13.75 4.07 11.28
N GLY A 124 -13.14 2.90 11.12
CA GLY A 124 -13.84 1.64 10.97
C GLY A 124 -14.58 1.45 9.64
N GLU A 125 -14.25 2.24 8.61
CA GLU A 125 -14.69 2.04 7.22
C GLU A 125 -13.47 1.71 6.35
N VAL A 126 -13.62 0.74 5.45
CA VAL A 126 -12.66 0.51 4.39
C VAL A 126 -13.03 1.33 3.17
N ASP A 127 -12.02 1.91 2.55
CA ASP A 127 -12.06 2.46 1.21
C ASP A 127 -11.05 1.68 0.34
N LEU A 128 -11.55 0.97 -0.67
CA LEU A 128 -10.76 0.18 -1.61
C LEU A 128 -10.88 0.79 -3.00
N MET A 129 -9.81 1.40 -3.48
CA MET A 129 -9.70 1.90 -4.86
C MET A 129 -9.01 0.84 -5.72
N ASN A 130 -9.73 0.27 -6.68
CA ASN A 130 -9.15 -0.56 -7.72
C ASN A 130 -8.52 0.35 -8.78
N ALA A 131 -7.20 0.31 -8.96
CA ALA A 131 -6.53 1.14 -9.96
C ALA A 131 -6.65 0.57 -11.39
N GLY A 132 -6.74 -0.76 -11.51
CA GLY A 132 -6.94 -1.44 -12.79
C GLY A 132 -5.91 -1.01 -13.84
N ARG A 133 -6.38 -0.69 -15.05
CA ARG A 133 -5.55 -0.19 -16.16
C ARG A 133 -4.82 1.12 -15.88
N GLY A 134 -5.23 1.89 -14.87
CA GLY A 134 -4.73 3.23 -14.61
C GLY A 134 -5.80 4.12 -13.98
N ILE A 135 -5.43 4.80 -12.91
CA ILE A 135 -6.25 5.84 -12.27
C ILE A 135 -5.33 6.91 -11.70
N THR A 136 -5.81 8.14 -11.55
CA THR A 136 -5.19 9.13 -10.66
C THR A 136 -6.14 9.48 -9.53
N HIS A 137 -5.60 9.73 -8.35
CA HIS A 137 -6.39 10.14 -7.19
C HIS A 137 -5.62 11.10 -6.28
N SER A 138 -6.34 11.71 -5.34
CA SER A 138 -5.79 12.55 -4.28
C SER A 138 -6.45 12.24 -2.95
N GLU A 139 -5.68 12.40 -1.86
CA GLU A 139 -6.11 12.13 -0.50
C GLU A 139 -5.77 13.32 0.41
N PHE A 140 -6.78 13.91 1.03
CA PHE A 140 -6.63 15.07 1.91
C PHE A 140 -7.35 14.86 3.23
N SER A 141 -6.71 15.17 4.37
CA SER A 141 -7.42 15.23 5.64
C SER A 141 -8.56 16.26 5.58
N THR A 142 -9.72 15.92 6.14
CA THR A 142 -10.85 16.87 6.21
C THR A 142 -10.49 18.04 7.11
N ALA A 143 -11.09 19.22 6.85
CA ALA A 143 -10.77 20.44 7.57
C ALA A 143 -10.99 20.37 9.09
N ASP A 144 -11.85 19.46 9.56
CA ASP A 144 -12.15 19.25 10.98
C ASP A 144 -11.36 18.09 11.61
N THR A 145 -10.43 17.47 10.89
CA THR A 145 -9.56 16.43 11.43
C THR A 145 -8.47 17.05 12.30
N SER A 146 -8.52 16.81 13.61
CA SER A 146 -7.47 17.22 14.57
C SER A 146 -6.45 16.12 14.87
N VAL A 147 -6.86 14.86 14.82
CA VAL A 147 -5.98 13.70 14.96
C VAL A 147 -6.18 12.79 13.75
N LEU A 148 -5.09 12.31 13.19
CA LEU A 148 -5.12 11.31 12.13
C LEU A 148 -4.40 10.05 12.58
N HIS A 149 -5.06 8.89 12.48
CA HIS A 149 -4.49 7.59 12.82
C HIS A 149 -5.06 6.54 11.88
N GLY A 150 -4.20 5.84 11.15
CA GLY A 150 -4.65 4.85 10.18
C GLY A 150 -3.53 4.10 9.50
N VAL A 151 -3.93 3.33 8.50
CA VAL A 151 -3.06 2.55 7.64
C VAL A 151 -3.43 2.75 6.18
N GLN A 152 -2.40 2.75 5.33
CA GLN A 152 -2.53 2.65 3.87
C GLN A 152 -1.91 1.32 3.45
N LEU A 153 -2.68 0.48 2.75
CA LEU A 153 -2.20 -0.79 2.21
C LEU A 153 -2.38 -0.83 0.70
N TRP A 154 -1.49 -1.51 -0.01
CA TRP A 154 -1.73 -1.88 -1.40
C TRP A 154 -1.65 -3.40 -1.54
N TYR A 155 -2.50 -3.96 -2.41
CA TYR A 155 -2.30 -5.32 -2.88
C TYR A 155 -2.13 -5.35 -4.39
N ALA A 156 -1.21 -6.21 -4.83
CA ALA A 156 -0.93 -6.42 -6.24
C ALA A 156 -2.03 -7.31 -6.87
N PHE A 157 -2.50 -6.94 -8.06
CA PHE A 157 -3.40 -7.80 -8.80
C PHE A 157 -2.65 -8.98 -9.43
N PRO A 158 -3.26 -10.19 -9.51
CA PRO A 158 -2.80 -11.25 -10.39
C PRO A 158 -2.68 -10.75 -11.82
N ASP A 159 -1.76 -11.29 -12.61
CA ASP A 159 -1.46 -10.78 -13.96
C ASP A 159 -2.71 -10.71 -14.85
N ALA A 160 -3.55 -11.76 -14.76
CA ALA A 160 -4.78 -11.90 -15.52
C ALA A 160 -5.83 -10.80 -15.25
N ASP A 161 -5.76 -10.13 -14.10
CA ASP A 161 -6.77 -9.18 -13.64
C ASP A 161 -6.29 -7.72 -13.63
N ARG A 162 -5.03 -7.45 -14.03
CA ARG A 162 -4.37 -6.14 -13.85
C ARG A 162 -5.06 -4.98 -14.55
N PHE A 163 -5.72 -5.23 -15.68
CA PHE A 163 -6.16 -4.18 -16.61
C PHE A 163 -7.67 -3.98 -16.67
N GLY A 164 -8.39 -4.36 -15.60
CA GLY A 164 -9.81 -4.05 -15.46
C GLY A 164 -10.11 -2.55 -15.34
N GLU A 165 -11.39 -2.21 -15.34
CA GLU A 165 -11.87 -0.85 -15.06
C GLU A 165 -11.48 -0.43 -13.62
N PRO A 166 -11.07 0.84 -13.42
CA PRO A 166 -10.94 1.40 -12.09
C PRO A 166 -12.29 1.52 -11.38
N SER A 167 -12.32 1.34 -10.07
CA SER A 167 -13.53 1.47 -9.25
C SER A 167 -13.20 1.84 -7.80
N LEU A 168 -14.22 2.27 -7.05
CA LEU A 168 -14.12 2.55 -5.62
C LEU A 168 -15.18 1.74 -4.86
N ASP A 169 -14.75 0.94 -3.91
CA ASP A 169 -15.63 0.16 -3.04
C ASP A 169 -15.44 0.59 -1.58
N THR A 170 -16.53 1.00 -0.92
CA THR A 170 -16.50 1.40 0.49
C THR A 170 -17.38 0.50 1.34
N HIS A 171 -16.94 0.16 2.54
CA HIS A 171 -17.76 -0.64 3.46
C HIS A 171 -17.46 -0.36 4.93
N ARG A 172 -18.52 -0.27 5.74
CA ARG A 172 -18.42 -0.26 7.21
C ARG A 172 -18.81 -1.65 7.74
N PRO A 173 -17.85 -2.51 8.11
CA PRO A 173 -18.17 -3.82 8.68
C PRO A 173 -18.78 -3.68 10.07
N GLU A 174 -19.78 -4.50 10.36
CA GLU A 174 -20.32 -4.65 11.73
C GLU A 174 -19.27 -5.29 12.64
N PRO A 175 -19.14 -4.82 13.90
CA PRO A 175 -18.19 -5.41 14.83
C PRO A 175 -18.68 -6.81 15.26
N VAL A 176 -17.74 -7.75 15.33
CA VAL A 176 -17.93 -9.05 15.97
C VAL A 176 -17.16 -9.06 17.29
N SER A 177 -17.75 -9.61 18.34
CA SER A 177 -17.11 -9.68 19.67
C SER A 177 -16.93 -11.12 20.10
N GLY A 178 -15.82 -11.38 20.78
CA GLY A 178 -15.58 -12.62 21.51
C GLY A 178 -15.13 -12.30 22.93
N GLU A 179 -14.64 -13.32 23.65
CA GLU A 179 -14.14 -13.14 25.01
C GLU A 179 -12.88 -12.25 25.01
N GLY A 180 -12.99 -11.05 25.57
CA GLY A 180 -11.88 -10.10 25.69
C GLY A 180 -11.43 -9.43 24.39
N PHE A 181 -12.22 -9.49 23.31
CA PHE A 181 -11.89 -8.77 22.07
C PHE A 181 -13.11 -8.35 21.26
N SER A 182 -12.92 -7.35 20.41
CA SER A 182 -13.81 -7.00 19.31
C SER A 182 -13.03 -6.89 18.01
N ALA A 183 -13.66 -7.20 16.89
CA ALA A 183 -13.02 -7.17 15.58
C ALA A 183 -13.96 -6.62 14.50
N ARG A 184 -13.37 -6.05 13.45
CA ARG A 184 -14.04 -5.58 12.24
C ARG A 184 -13.35 -6.17 11.03
N VAL A 185 -14.02 -7.10 10.35
CA VAL A 185 -13.47 -7.78 9.16
C VAL A 185 -13.87 -6.98 7.93
N PHE A 186 -12.91 -6.26 7.35
CA PHE A 186 -13.17 -5.33 6.25
C PHE A 186 -12.85 -5.92 4.88
N ILE A 187 -12.03 -6.97 4.79
CA ILE A 187 -11.76 -7.75 3.57
C ILE A 187 -11.76 -9.24 3.90
N GLY A 188 -12.41 -10.04 3.05
CA GLY A 188 -12.46 -11.49 3.17
C GLY A 188 -13.38 -12.02 4.27
N SER A 189 -13.12 -13.25 4.70
CA SER A 189 -13.90 -13.97 5.70
C SER A 189 -13.04 -14.34 6.90
N LEU A 190 -13.47 -13.95 8.10
CA LEU A 190 -12.80 -14.26 9.37
C LEU A 190 -13.82 -14.17 10.52
N LEU A 191 -13.62 -14.92 11.60
CA LEU A 191 -14.46 -14.83 12.81
C LEU A 191 -15.98 -14.99 12.52
N GLY A 192 -16.33 -15.84 11.54
CA GLY A 192 -17.72 -16.11 11.17
C GLY A 192 -18.43 -14.99 10.39
N THR A 193 -17.74 -13.90 10.05
CA THR A 193 -18.26 -12.83 9.21
C THR A 193 -17.50 -12.74 7.88
N THR A 194 -18.13 -12.17 6.86
CA THR A 194 -17.57 -12.01 5.51
C THR A 194 -17.85 -10.59 5.00
N SER A 195 -16.79 -9.90 4.60
CA SER A 195 -16.90 -8.60 3.95
C SER A 195 -17.51 -8.73 2.55
N PRO A 196 -18.39 -7.81 2.11
CA PRO A 196 -18.90 -7.78 0.74
C PRO A 196 -17.88 -7.24 -0.29
N ILE A 197 -16.74 -6.71 0.17
CA ILE A 197 -15.72 -6.15 -0.71
C ILE A 197 -15.07 -7.26 -1.55
N ALA A 198 -15.23 -7.18 -2.86
CA ALA A 198 -14.66 -8.12 -3.80
C ALA A 198 -13.16 -7.83 -4.01
N THR A 199 -12.35 -8.89 -4.01
CA THR A 199 -10.90 -8.82 -4.29
C THR A 199 -10.55 -9.71 -5.48
N ARG A 200 -9.43 -9.43 -6.15
CA ARG A 200 -8.98 -10.20 -7.33
C ARG A 200 -8.37 -11.56 -6.98
N LEU A 201 -8.10 -11.80 -5.71
CA LEU A 201 -7.66 -13.06 -5.15
C LEU A 201 -8.13 -13.15 -3.68
N PRO A 202 -8.14 -14.33 -3.05
CA PRO A 202 -8.45 -14.47 -1.63
C PRO A 202 -7.51 -13.64 -0.75
N LEU A 203 -8.09 -12.70 -0.01
CA LEU A 203 -7.40 -11.82 0.95
C LEU A 203 -8.17 -11.79 2.27
N THR A 204 -7.48 -11.39 3.33
CA THR A 204 -8.03 -11.15 4.66
C THR A 204 -7.55 -9.80 5.16
N GLY A 205 -8.46 -9.02 5.75
CA GLY A 205 -8.15 -7.78 6.43
C GLY A 205 -9.12 -7.55 7.59
N ALA A 206 -8.59 -7.42 8.80
CA ALA A 206 -9.39 -7.16 10.00
C ALA A 206 -8.68 -6.24 10.99
N GLU A 207 -9.41 -5.29 11.58
CA GLU A 207 -9.01 -4.63 12.83
C GLU A 207 -9.45 -5.50 14.00
N LEU A 208 -8.56 -5.70 14.98
CA LEU A 208 -8.88 -6.28 16.28
C LEU A 208 -8.50 -5.31 17.39
N ARG A 209 -9.39 -5.19 18.38
CA ARG A 209 -9.14 -4.54 19.66
C ARG A 209 -9.21 -5.60 20.74
N ILE A 210 -8.08 -5.86 21.38
CA ILE A 210 -7.90 -6.93 22.36
C ILE A 210 -7.73 -6.28 23.73
N GLU A 211 -8.51 -6.73 24.71
CA GLU A 211 -8.45 -6.26 26.10
C GLU A 211 -7.11 -6.60 26.75
N PRO A 212 -6.74 -5.94 27.86
CA PRO A 212 -5.57 -6.33 28.65
C PRO A 212 -5.59 -7.79 29.06
N ARG A 213 -4.40 -8.39 29.19
CA ARG A 213 -4.16 -9.74 29.73
C ARG A 213 -5.01 -10.82 29.06
N THR A 214 -5.28 -10.67 27.77
CA THR A 214 -6.17 -11.52 27.00
C THR A 214 -5.37 -12.30 25.97
N THR A 215 -5.74 -13.56 25.74
CA THR A 215 -5.25 -14.36 24.63
C THR A 215 -6.43 -14.70 23.73
N VAL A 216 -6.31 -14.31 22.46
CA VAL A 216 -7.30 -14.57 21.42
C VAL A 216 -6.71 -15.59 20.46
N GLU A 217 -7.47 -16.64 20.19
CA GLU A 217 -7.16 -17.62 19.17
C GLU A 217 -8.05 -17.39 17.95
N ILE A 218 -7.43 -17.11 16.80
CA ILE A 218 -8.13 -16.78 15.56
C ILE A 218 -7.90 -17.91 14.58
N ASP A 219 -8.95 -18.62 14.19
CA ASP A 219 -8.88 -19.57 13.09
C ASP A 219 -8.66 -18.81 11.77
N VAL A 220 -7.67 -19.24 11.00
CA VAL A 220 -7.25 -18.58 9.76
C VAL A 220 -7.14 -19.57 8.60
N PRO A 221 -7.28 -19.12 7.34
CA PRO A 221 -7.10 -20.00 6.18
C PRO A 221 -5.65 -20.53 6.11
N PRO A 222 -5.43 -21.86 6.07
CA PRO A 222 -4.08 -22.44 6.03
C PRO A 222 -3.34 -22.19 4.72
N GLU A 223 -4.04 -21.90 3.63
CA GLU A 223 -3.47 -21.51 2.35
C GLU A 223 -3.01 -20.05 2.31
N HIS A 224 -3.35 -19.24 3.31
CA HIS A 224 -2.91 -17.85 3.40
C HIS A 224 -1.58 -17.72 4.12
N GLU A 225 -0.79 -16.74 3.70
CA GLU A 225 0.20 -16.11 4.58
C GLU A 225 -0.51 -15.07 5.47
N HIS A 226 0.05 -14.79 6.64
CA HIS A 226 -0.56 -13.87 7.62
C HIS A 226 0.44 -12.87 8.17
N GLY A 227 -0.03 -11.66 8.43
CA GLY A 227 0.71 -10.58 9.07
C GLY A 227 -0.14 -9.89 10.13
N ALA A 228 0.34 -9.84 11.37
CA ALA A 228 -0.27 -9.08 12.46
C ALA A 228 0.53 -7.80 12.71
N LEU A 229 0.01 -6.66 12.26
CA LEU A 229 0.56 -5.34 12.57
C LEU A 229 0.15 -4.93 13.99
N CYS A 230 1.14 -4.73 14.86
CA CYS A 230 0.91 -4.11 16.16
C CYS A 230 0.70 -2.60 15.97
N VAL A 231 -0.55 -2.13 15.97
CA VAL A 231 -0.85 -0.70 15.78
C VAL A 231 -0.53 0.05 17.07
N ASP A 232 -1.02 -0.47 18.20
CA ASP A 232 -0.80 0.09 19.52
C ASP A 232 -0.89 -1.00 20.60
N GLY A 233 -0.27 -0.74 21.77
CA GLY A 233 -0.25 -1.65 22.91
C GLY A 233 0.72 -2.83 22.79
N PRO A 234 0.89 -3.62 23.86
CA PRO A 234 1.75 -4.81 23.87
C PRO A 234 1.08 -5.96 23.11
N LEU A 235 1.77 -6.51 22.12
CA LEU A 235 1.30 -7.64 21.33
C LEU A 235 2.36 -8.74 21.26
N SER A 236 1.92 -9.99 21.39
CA SER A 236 2.68 -11.15 20.93
C SER A 236 1.86 -11.99 19.96
N LEU A 237 2.54 -12.59 18.99
CA LEU A 237 1.99 -13.55 18.03
C LEU A 237 2.70 -14.89 18.26
N ASP A 238 1.93 -15.93 18.59
CA ASP A 238 2.45 -17.27 18.90
C ASP A 238 3.58 -17.24 19.95
N GLY A 239 3.46 -16.36 20.94
CA GLY A 239 4.44 -16.16 22.01
C GLY A 239 5.67 -15.31 21.62
N VAL A 240 5.74 -14.80 20.39
CA VAL A 240 6.80 -13.88 19.93
C VAL A 240 6.32 -12.44 20.08
N GLU A 241 7.05 -11.62 20.84
CA GLU A 241 6.75 -10.19 21.01
C GLU A 241 6.87 -9.44 19.68
N ILE A 242 5.83 -8.70 19.32
CA ILE A 242 5.79 -7.89 18.10
C ILE A 242 5.97 -6.42 18.51
N PRO A 243 7.02 -5.73 18.02
CA PRO A 243 7.24 -4.35 18.36
C PRO A 243 6.10 -3.48 17.82
N ARG A 244 5.81 -2.38 18.52
CA ARG A 244 4.84 -1.38 18.08
C ARG A 244 5.17 -0.90 16.66
N HIS A 245 4.15 -0.81 15.83
CA HIS A 245 4.20 -0.52 14.40
C HIS A 245 4.95 -1.56 13.54
N GLY A 246 5.38 -2.68 14.11
CA GLY A 246 5.95 -3.81 13.39
C GLY A 246 4.89 -4.86 13.02
N ILE A 247 5.24 -5.73 12.07
CA ILE A 247 4.41 -6.87 11.66
C ILE A 247 5.06 -8.17 12.14
N GLY A 248 4.29 -9.01 12.83
CA GLY A 248 4.59 -10.43 12.97
C GLY A 248 4.04 -11.20 11.78
N PHE A 249 4.90 -11.79 10.97
CA PHE A 249 4.54 -12.58 9.78
C PHE A 249 4.68 -14.07 10.04
N THR A 250 3.71 -14.83 9.52
CA THR A 250 3.77 -16.29 9.42
C THR A 250 3.46 -16.72 8.00
N GLY A 251 4.20 -17.69 7.47
CA GLY A 251 3.90 -18.30 6.18
C GLY A 251 2.61 -19.15 6.19
N THR A 252 2.36 -19.81 5.07
CA THR A 252 1.23 -20.76 4.92
C THR A 252 1.34 -21.94 5.88
N GLY A 253 0.22 -22.66 6.07
CA GLY A 253 0.11 -23.86 6.89
C GLY A 253 -0.36 -23.60 8.32
N ARG A 254 -0.61 -22.33 8.68
CA ARG A 254 -1.21 -21.96 9.97
C ARG A 254 -2.72 -22.12 9.89
N PHE A 255 -3.30 -22.91 10.79
CA PHE A 255 -4.76 -23.03 10.94
C PHE A 255 -5.32 -22.05 11.96
N ARG A 256 -4.45 -21.53 12.82
CA ARG A 256 -4.79 -20.65 13.93
C ARG A 256 -3.61 -19.75 14.25
N LEU A 257 -3.91 -18.51 14.65
CA LEU A 257 -2.94 -17.56 15.20
C LEU A 257 -3.31 -17.28 16.66
N ARG A 258 -2.31 -17.25 17.55
CA ARG A 258 -2.49 -16.86 18.95
C ARG A 258 -1.99 -15.44 19.17
N LEU A 259 -2.91 -14.51 19.39
CA LEU A 259 -2.58 -13.12 19.74
C LEU A 259 -2.75 -12.92 21.25
N THR A 260 -1.70 -12.47 21.93
CA THR A 260 -1.73 -12.25 23.38
C THR A 260 -1.30 -10.84 23.73
N THR A 261 -2.07 -10.18 24.60
CA THR A 261 -1.78 -8.87 25.17
C THR A 261 -1.16 -8.96 26.55
N GLY A 262 -0.36 -7.95 26.90
CA GLY A 262 0.25 -7.77 28.22
C GLY A 262 -0.67 -7.07 29.21
N GLU A 263 -0.15 -6.13 29.99
CA GLU A 263 -0.94 -5.39 30.99
C GLU A 263 -1.89 -4.34 30.39
N ASP A 264 -1.66 -3.94 29.15
CA ASP A 264 -2.45 -2.95 28.42
C ASP A 264 -3.22 -3.61 27.27
N ALA A 265 -4.27 -2.93 26.81
CA ALA A 265 -5.01 -3.31 25.62
C ALA A 265 -4.14 -3.13 24.36
N ALA A 266 -4.47 -3.85 23.29
CA ALA A 266 -3.80 -3.69 22.00
C ALA A 266 -4.77 -3.49 20.85
N THR A 267 -4.35 -2.68 19.89
CA THR A 267 -4.98 -2.59 18.57
C THR A 267 -4.10 -3.30 17.56
N VAL A 268 -4.68 -4.22 16.81
CA VAL A 268 -3.99 -5.07 15.85
C VAL A 268 -4.68 -4.94 14.51
N LEU A 269 -3.92 -4.79 13.43
CA LEU A 269 -4.42 -4.99 12.09
C LEU A 269 -3.92 -6.34 11.58
N LEU A 270 -4.83 -7.29 11.42
CA LEU A 270 -4.52 -8.59 10.83
C LEU A 270 -4.75 -8.51 9.32
N ILE A 271 -3.72 -8.84 8.56
CA ILE A 271 -3.78 -9.05 7.12
C ILE A 271 -3.42 -10.47 6.77
N GLY A 272 -3.97 -10.98 5.69
CA GLY A 272 -3.57 -12.26 5.12
C GLY A 272 -4.02 -12.40 3.68
N GLY A 273 -3.62 -13.48 3.05
CA GLY A 273 -4.02 -13.77 1.69
C GLY A 273 -3.28 -14.95 1.09
N ALA A 274 -3.87 -15.53 0.05
CA ALA A 274 -3.20 -16.54 -0.74
C ALA A 274 -1.91 -15.94 -1.35
N PRO A 275 -0.77 -16.66 -1.35
CA PRO A 275 0.43 -16.19 -2.02
C PRO A 275 0.14 -15.86 -3.49
N LEU A 276 0.67 -14.73 -3.97
CA LEU A 276 0.44 -14.29 -5.36
C LEU A 276 1.04 -15.24 -6.40
N HIS A 277 2.12 -15.95 -6.05
CA HIS A 277 2.87 -16.86 -6.93
C HIS A 277 3.38 -16.23 -8.25
N GLU A 278 3.48 -14.91 -8.30
CA GLU A 278 4.00 -14.14 -9.43
C GLU A 278 5.09 -13.17 -8.96
N GLN A 279 6.01 -12.84 -9.86
CA GLN A 279 6.95 -11.76 -9.63
C GLN A 279 6.32 -10.42 -10.01
N ILE A 280 6.38 -9.44 -9.12
CA ILE A 280 5.92 -8.08 -9.37
C ILE A 280 7.11 -7.13 -9.45
N LEU A 281 6.96 -6.06 -10.22
CA LEU A 281 7.89 -4.95 -10.23
C LEU A 281 7.17 -3.72 -9.69
N MET A 282 7.52 -3.32 -8.47
CA MET A 282 6.97 -2.11 -7.86
C MET A 282 7.94 -0.93 -7.97
N TRP A 283 7.52 0.13 -8.63
CA TRP A 283 8.27 1.38 -8.71
C TRP A 283 7.32 2.57 -8.57
N TRP A 284 7.66 3.46 -7.64
CA TRP A 284 6.80 4.58 -7.24
C TRP A 284 5.40 4.08 -6.89
N ASN A 285 4.39 4.38 -7.72
CA ASN A 285 2.99 4.02 -7.52
C ASN A 285 2.50 3.00 -8.57
N PHE A 286 3.42 2.33 -9.26
CA PHE A 286 3.10 1.35 -10.29
C PHE A 286 3.51 -0.05 -9.85
N VAL A 287 2.61 -1.03 -10.07
CA VAL A 287 2.87 -2.45 -9.84
C VAL A 287 2.76 -3.19 -11.18
N GLY A 288 3.90 -3.37 -11.82
CA GLY A 288 4.04 -4.06 -13.11
C GLY A 288 4.69 -5.42 -13.00
N ARG A 289 5.23 -5.88 -14.13
CA ARG A 289 5.98 -7.13 -14.31
C ARG A 289 7.34 -6.89 -14.96
N SER A 290 7.52 -5.79 -15.68
CA SER A 290 8.79 -5.46 -16.34
C SER A 290 9.18 -3.98 -16.21
N HIS A 291 10.44 -3.67 -16.51
CA HIS A 291 10.94 -2.29 -16.51
C HIS A 291 10.25 -1.46 -17.59
N GLU A 292 10.01 -2.07 -18.75
CA GLU A 292 9.41 -1.46 -19.92
C GLU A 292 7.95 -1.06 -19.64
N GLU A 293 7.18 -1.87 -18.90
CA GLU A 293 5.84 -1.49 -18.45
C GLU A 293 5.87 -0.23 -17.58
N ILE A 294 6.79 -0.18 -16.60
CA ILE A 294 6.93 0.96 -15.69
C ILE A 294 7.32 2.23 -16.45
N GLU A 295 8.27 2.12 -17.38
CA GLU A 295 8.68 3.24 -18.23
C GLU A 295 7.51 3.75 -19.07
N THR A 296 6.78 2.83 -19.66
CA THR A 296 5.62 3.10 -20.51
C THR A 296 4.50 3.81 -19.75
N TRP A 297 4.15 3.34 -18.55
CA TRP A 297 3.13 3.97 -17.70
C TRP A 297 3.58 5.31 -17.13
N ARG A 298 4.85 5.41 -16.73
CA ARG A 298 5.43 6.69 -16.29
C ARG A 298 5.34 7.74 -17.38
N ARG A 299 5.73 7.38 -18.60
CA ARG A 299 5.69 8.29 -19.76
C ARG A 299 4.25 8.74 -20.02
N ALA A 300 3.31 7.80 -20.17
CA ALA A 300 1.89 8.10 -20.36
C ALA A 300 1.35 9.06 -19.28
N TYR A 301 1.65 8.81 -18.00
CA TYR A 301 1.26 9.71 -16.92
C TYR A 301 1.86 11.12 -17.09
N MET A 302 3.16 11.22 -17.32
CA MET A 302 3.83 12.52 -17.42
C MET A 302 3.31 13.34 -18.62
N GLU A 303 3.01 12.69 -19.75
CA GLU A 303 2.43 13.31 -20.95
C GLU A 303 0.97 13.74 -20.70
N GLU A 304 0.13 12.86 -20.16
CA GLU A 304 -1.27 13.16 -19.84
C GLU A 304 -1.42 14.29 -18.81
N MET A 305 -0.48 14.41 -17.87
CA MET A 305 -0.45 15.51 -16.89
C MET A 305 0.17 16.80 -17.45
N GLY A 306 0.70 16.79 -18.68
CA GLY A 306 1.39 17.93 -19.28
C GLY A 306 2.72 18.28 -18.60
N LEU A 307 3.32 17.34 -17.87
CA LEU A 307 4.59 17.53 -17.15
C LEU A 307 5.80 17.39 -18.08
N VAL A 308 5.62 16.74 -19.23
CA VAL A 308 6.59 16.64 -20.32
C VAL A 308 5.86 16.82 -21.65
N ALA A 309 6.61 17.15 -22.70
CA ALA A 309 6.06 17.15 -24.06
C ALA A 309 5.76 15.71 -24.52
N PRO A 310 4.65 15.47 -25.23
CA PRO A 310 4.33 14.18 -25.82
C PRO A 310 5.42 13.63 -26.74
N GLY A 311 5.69 12.33 -26.60
CA GLY A 311 6.55 11.61 -27.54
C GLY A 311 5.87 11.35 -28.90
N PRO A 312 6.62 10.82 -29.88
CA PRO A 312 6.08 10.49 -31.21
C PRO A 312 4.99 9.42 -31.18
N ASP A 313 5.02 8.53 -30.18
CA ASP A 313 4.07 7.42 -30.01
C ASP A 313 2.90 7.80 -29.08
N SER A 314 2.70 9.10 -28.86
CA SER A 314 1.62 9.65 -28.02
C SER A 314 0.45 10.07 -28.92
N PRO A 315 -0.81 9.80 -28.52
CA PRO A 315 -1.97 10.35 -29.24
C PRO A 315 -2.12 11.87 -29.05
N LEU A 316 -1.37 12.47 -28.12
CA LEU A 316 -1.38 13.90 -27.82
C LEU A 316 -0.56 14.72 -28.81
N ALA A 317 -0.93 15.99 -29.00
CA ALA A 317 -0.20 16.90 -29.88
C ALA A 317 1.25 17.17 -29.40
N PRO A 318 2.28 17.13 -30.27
CA PRO A 318 3.70 17.23 -29.85
C PRO A 318 4.11 18.54 -29.16
N ASP A 319 3.39 19.64 -29.41
CA ASP A 319 3.65 20.96 -28.83
C ASP A 319 2.96 21.19 -27.48
N ARG A 320 2.20 20.19 -27.01
CA ARG A 320 1.50 20.20 -25.72
C ARG A 320 2.51 20.15 -24.57
N ALA A 321 2.43 21.13 -23.66
CA ALA A 321 3.08 21.05 -22.35
C ALA A 321 2.40 22.01 -21.36
N GLY A 322 2.58 21.76 -20.06
CA GLY A 322 2.24 22.69 -18.98
C GLY A 322 0.82 22.56 -18.42
N GLN A 323 -0.05 21.72 -18.99
CA GLN A 323 -1.39 21.44 -18.44
C GLN A 323 -1.84 19.98 -18.69
N PRO A 324 -2.57 19.38 -17.73
CA PRO A 324 -3.20 18.08 -17.93
C PRO A 324 -4.18 18.04 -19.11
N VAL A 325 -4.36 16.86 -19.70
CA VAL A 325 -5.32 16.63 -20.79
C VAL A 325 -6.77 16.85 -20.35
N GLY A 326 -7.52 17.57 -21.17
CA GLY A 326 -8.90 17.96 -20.91
C GLY A 326 -9.49 18.80 -22.04
N GLY A 327 -10.77 19.14 -21.93
CA GLY A 327 -11.49 19.94 -22.92
C GLY A 327 -11.64 19.24 -24.28
N ALA A 328 -11.75 20.04 -25.35
CA ALA A 328 -12.06 19.55 -26.69
C ALA A 328 -11.05 18.53 -27.25
N GLU A 329 -9.76 18.68 -26.92
CA GLU A 329 -8.72 17.73 -27.33
C GLU A 329 -8.95 16.35 -26.71
N LEU A 330 -9.30 16.31 -25.42
CA LEU A 330 -9.67 15.05 -24.80
C LEU A 330 -10.91 14.47 -25.45
N ASP A 331 -11.95 15.28 -25.66
CA ASP A 331 -13.21 14.82 -26.26
C ASP A 331 -13.00 14.17 -27.64
N GLU A 332 -12.03 14.68 -28.43
CA GLU A 332 -11.63 14.11 -29.72
C GLU A 332 -10.88 12.78 -29.57
N LEU A 333 -10.05 12.64 -28.53
CA LEU A 333 -9.20 11.47 -28.29
C LEU A 333 -9.86 10.40 -27.41
N LEU A 334 -11.02 10.66 -26.81
CA LEU A 334 -11.73 9.66 -26.00
C LEU A 334 -12.08 8.43 -26.84
N GLY A 335 -11.70 7.25 -26.33
CA GLY A 335 -11.92 5.98 -27.03
C GLY A 335 -10.84 5.65 -28.07
N THR A 336 -9.83 6.50 -28.23
CA THR A 336 -8.58 6.13 -28.93
C THR A 336 -7.69 5.27 -28.02
N ALA A 337 -6.53 4.87 -28.56
CA ALA A 337 -5.56 4.06 -27.85
C ALA A 337 -4.14 4.59 -28.11
N TYR A 338 -3.24 4.28 -27.19
CA TYR A 338 -1.80 4.32 -27.44
C TYR A 338 -1.42 3.28 -28.51
N ASP A 339 -0.25 3.43 -29.13
CA ASP A 339 0.25 2.52 -30.18
C ASP A 339 0.41 1.07 -29.72
N ASP A 340 0.57 0.85 -28.42
CA ASP A 340 0.62 -0.48 -27.80
C ASP A 340 -0.78 -1.05 -27.46
N GLY A 341 -1.85 -0.37 -27.87
CA GLY A 341 -3.24 -0.80 -27.72
C GLY A 341 -3.87 -0.46 -26.37
N ARG A 342 -3.15 0.19 -25.44
CA ARG A 342 -3.75 0.66 -24.18
C ARG A 342 -4.77 1.77 -24.44
N PRO A 343 -5.95 1.77 -23.78
CA PRO A 343 -6.93 2.85 -23.93
C PRO A 343 -6.36 4.21 -23.53
N PHE A 344 -6.75 5.25 -24.27
CA PHE A 344 -6.46 6.64 -23.94
C PHE A 344 -7.73 7.37 -23.44
N PRO A 345 -7.63 8.21 -22.40
CA PRO A 345 -6.48 8.37 -21.49
C PRO A 345 -6.32 7.16 -20.56
N GLN A 346 -5.09 6.85 -20.15
CA GLN A 346 -4.82 5.78 -19.19
C GLN A 346 -5.12 6.24 -17.75
N PHE A 347 -4.81 7.49 -17.39
CA PHE A 347 -4.89 7.99 -16.00
C PHE A 347 -6.06 8.96 -15.76
N GLY A 348 -6.92 9.09 -16.76
CA GLY A 348 -8.21 9.79 -16.68
C GLY A 348 -8.12 11.30 -16.51
N THR A 349 -9.29 11.94 -16.43
CA THR A 349 -9.44 13.36 -16.09
C THR A 349 -9.49 13.57 -14.59
N PHE A 350 -9.49 14.82 -14.13
CA PHE A 350 -9.63 15.11 -12.71
C PHE A 350 -10.54 16.30 -12.50
N PRO A 351 -11.26 16.37 -11.36
CA PRO A 351 -12.09 17.53 -11.07
C PRO A 351 -11.29 18.84 -11.09
N PRO A 352 -11.87 19.94 -11.60
CA PRO A 352 -11.21 21.24 -11.61
C PRO A 352 -11.00 21.78 -10.20
N GLY A 353 -10.02 22.69 -10.04
CA GLY A 353 -9.73 23.35 -8.76
C GLY A 353 -8.95 22.50 -7.76
N GLN A 354 -8.50 21.31 -8.17
CA GLN A 354 -7.62 20.46 -7.39
C GLN A 354 -6.15 20.92 -7.51
N PRO A 355 -5.29 20.63 -6.52
CA PRO A 355 -3.86 20.92 -6.61
C PRO A 355 -3.19 20.24 -7.80
N ASP A 356 -2.06 20.80 -8.25
CA ASP A 356 -1.29 20.28 -9.37
C ASP A 356 -0.85 18.82 -9.16
N PRO A 357 -0.79 18.01 -10.23
CA PRO A 357 -0.36 16.62 -10.16
C PRO A 357 1.11 16.47 -9.72
N LEU A 358 1.38 15.40 -8.96
CA LEU A 358 2.72 15.07 -8.49
C LEU A 358 3.60 14.51 -9.63
N PRO A 359 4.76 15.12 -9.94
CA PRO A 359 5.61 14.57 -10.98
C PRO A 359 6.19 13.22 -10.57
N ALA A 360 6.16 12.27 -11.51
CA ALA A 360 6.79 10.98 -11.31
C ALA A 360 8.31 11.16 -11.17
N PRO A 361 8.97 10.48 -10.21
CA PRO A 361 10.41 10.57 -10.05
C PRO A 361 11.13 10.08 -11.32
N GLU A 362 12.40 10.48 -11.50
CA GLU A 362 13.23 9.91 -12.56
C GLU A 362 13.40 8.40 -12.37
N LEU A 363 13.39 7.67 -13.48
CA LEU A 363 13.76 6.26 -13.46
C LEU A 363 15.26 6.13 -13.13
N PRO A 364 15.67 5.10 -12.38
CA PRO A 364 17.08 4.86 -12.18
C PRO A 364 17.75 4.47 -13.50
N ASN A 365 19.04 4.80 -13.65
CA ASN A 365 19.86 4.42 -14.80
C ASN A 365 20.16 2.90 -14.87
N THR A 366 19.46 2.08 -14.09
CA THR A 366 19.63 0.63 -14.01
C THR A 366 18.28 -0.04 -14.21
N VAL A 367 18.27 -1.15 -14.95
CA VAL A 367 17.06 -1.96 -15.16
C VAL A 367 16.49 -2.40 -13.81
N LEU A 368 15.21 -2.09 -13.62
CA LEU A 368 14.46 -2.49 -12.44
C LEU A 368 14.24 -4.00 -12.48
N ARG A 369 14.33 -4.67 -11.32
CA ARG A 369 14.16 -6.13 -11.23
C ARG A 369 12.87 -6.49 -10.52
N PRO A 370 12.07 -7.43 -11.08
CA PRO A 370 10.93 -8.00 -10.39
C PRO A 370 11.32 -8.69 -9.08
N ARG A 371 10.35 -8.81 -8.17
CA ARG A 371 10.44 -9.47 -6.87
C ARG A 371 9.16 -10.26 -6.65
N GLY A 372 9.27 -11.47 -6.12
CA GLY A 372 8.15 -12.35 -5.78
C GLY A 372 8.47 -13.08 -4.48
#